data_AF-A0A3D4ZJ60-F1
#
_entry.id   AF-A0A3D4ZJ60-F1
#
_cell.length_a   1.000
_cell.length_b   1.000
_cell.length_c   1.000
_cell.angle_alpha   90.00
_cell.angle_beta   90.00
_cell.angle_gamma   90.00
#
_symmetry.space_group_name_H-M   'P 1'
#
loop_
_entity.id
_entity.type
_entity.pdbx_description
1 polymer ?
#
loop_
_entity_poly.entity_id
_entity_poly.type
_entity_poly.pdbx_seq_one_letter_code
_entity_poly.pdbx_strand_id
1 'polypeptide(L)'
;MSYHSNQTTIFWYDLETFGLDSRYDRIAQFAGQRTDLDLNPIGEPIVLYCKLSDDYLPDPLSCTITSITPQEVNKKGLCESDLIERINAEFSKPNTVTAGFNTIRFDDEFIR
;
A
#
# COMPACT_ATOMS: atom_id res chain seq x y z
N MET A 1 9.84 -30.80 -0.98
CA MET A 1 9.65 -30.04 -2.22
C MET A 1 8.19 -29.59 -2.29
N SER A 2 7.89 -28.32 -1.98
CA SER A 2 6.51 -27.80 -2.06
C SER A 2 6.20 -27.30 -3.47
N TYR A 3 5.17 -27.90 -4.08
CA TYR A 3 4.67 -27.64 -5.43
C TYR A 3 3.75 -26.41 -5.48
N HIS A 4 4.24 -25.20 -5.18
CA HIS A 4 3.40 -23.98 -5.22
C HIS A 4 3.94 -22.84 -6.09
N SER A 5 5.01 -23.02 -6.85
CA SER A 5 5.63 -21.92 -7.61
C SER A 5 4.83 -21.43 -8.83
N ASN A 6 3.65 -21.97 -9.13
CA ASN A 6 2.93 -21.71 -10.39
C ASN A 6 1.43 -21.42 -10.24
N GLN A 7 0.93 -21.25 -9.02
CA GLN A 7 -0.48 -20.93 -8.82
C GLN A 7 -0.70 -19.42 -8.93
N THR A 8 -1.66 -18.99 -9.75
CA THR A 8 -2.07 -17.59 -9.83
C THR A 8 -2.68 -17.16 -8.50
N THR A 9 -2.26 -16.01 -8.00
CA THR A 9 -2.75 -15.40 -6.76
C THR A 9 -3.27 -14.00 -7.02
N ILE A 10 -4.12 -13.52 -6.12
CA ILE A 10 -4.54 -12.12 -6.11
C ILE A 10 -3.84 -11.45 -4.93
N PHE A 11 -3.23 -10.29 -5.16
CA PHE A 11 -2.72 -9.44 -4.11
C PHE A 11 -3.62 -8.23 -3.98
N TRP A 12 -4.46 -8.24 -2.96
CA TRP A 12 -5.38 -7.16 -2.63
C TRP A 12 -4.62 -6.08 -1.89
N TYR A 13 -4.84 -4.81 -2.25
CA TYR A 13 -4.24 -3.69 -1.55
C TYR A 13 -5.14 -2.45 -1.55
N ASP A 14 -4.83 -1.55 -0.62
CA ASP A 14 -5.48 -0.26 -0.43
C ASP A 14 -4.49 0.73 0.16
N LEU A 15 -4.62 2.01 -0.19
CA LEU A 15 -3.82 3.11 0.35
C LEU A 15 -4.68 4.05 1.19
N GLU A 16 -4.13 4.43 2.34
CA GLU A 16 -4.54 5.65 3.02
C GLU A 16 -3.52 6.74 2.67
N THR A 17 -4.00 7.88 2.18
CA THR A 17 -3.15 8.97 1.69
C THR A 17 -3.41 10.26 2.46
N PHE A 18 -2.44 11.17 2.43
CA PHE A 18 -2.54 12.48 3.05
C PHE A 18 -3.19 13.54 2.14
N GLY A 19 -3.93 13.12 1.11
CA GLY A 19 -4.60 13.96 0.14
C GLY A 19 -5.06 13.16 -1.07
N LEU A 20 -5.68 13.82 -2.06
CA LEU A 20 -6.34 13.17 -3.20
C LEU A 20 -5.56 13.25 -4.51
N ASP A 21 -4.55 14.10 -4.60
CA ASP A 21 -3.75 14.32 -5.81
C ASP A 21 -2.45 13.50 -5.74
N SER A 22 -2.39 12.41 -6.50
CA SER A 22 -1.24 11.51 -6.52
C SER A 22 0.08 12.16 -6.95
N ARG A 23 0.05 13.35 -7.56
CA ARG A 23 1.25 14.08 -7.97
C ARG A 23 1.88 14.87 -6.83
N TYR A 24 1.09 15.29 -5.85
CA TYR A 24 1.53 16.21 -4.80
C TYR A 24 1.40 15.61 -3.40
N ASP A 25 0.38 14.78 -3.18
CA ASP A 25 0.08 14.19 -1.89
C ASP A 25 0.87 12.91 -1.65
N ARG A 26 1.06 12.56 -0.37
CA ARG A 26 1.88 11.43 0.04
C ARG A 26 1.05 10.28 0.59
N ILE A 27 1.53 9.06 0.35
CA ILE A 27 0.99 7.86 0.99
C ILE A 27 1.18 8.01 2.51
N ALA A 28 0.16 7.68 3.30
CA ALA A 28 0.24 7.61 4.76
C ALA A 28 0.42 6.17 5.22
N GLN A 29 -0.37 5.25 4.67
CA GLN A 29 -0.33 3.83 4.94
C GLN A 29 -0.60 3.02 3.67
N PHE A 30 0.02 1.85 3.60
CA PHE A 30 -0.31 0.79 2.66
C PHE A 30 -0.78 -0.42 3.45
N ALA A 31 -1.88 -1.03 3.02
CA ALA A 31 -2.35 -2.32 3.51
C ALA A 31 -2.45 -3.32 2.34
N GLY A 32 -2.09 -4.58 2.58
CA GLY A 32 -2.24 -5.61 1.56
C GLY A 32 -2.39 -7.02 2.11
N GLN A 33 -3.11 -7.87 1.38
CA GLN A 33 -3.33 -9.28 1.69
C GLN A 33 -3.32 -10.11 0.41
N ARG A 34 -2.56 -11.19 0.42
CA ARG A 34 -2.57 -12.17 -0.68
C ARG A 34 -3.67 -13.20 -0.47
N THR A 35 -4.31 -13.63 -1.55
CA THR A 35 -5.24 -14.76 -1.56
C THR A 35 -4.96 -15.70 -2.73
N ASP A 36 -5.48 -16.93 -2.64
CA ASP A 36 -5.73 -17.73 -3.84
C ASP A 36 -6.91 -17.17 -4.65
N LEU A 37 -7.30 -17.86 -5.73
CA LEU A 37 -8.43 -17.46 -6.58
C LEU A 37 -9.81 -17.72 -5.94
N ASP A 38 -9.87 -18.52 -4.87
CA ASP A 38 -11.07 -18.77 -4.08
C ASP A 38 -11.19 -17.78 -2.90
N LEU A 39 -10.32 -16.77 -2.87
CA LEU A 39 -10.25 -15.70 -1.86
C LEU A 39 -9.83 -16.17 -0.45
N ASN A 40 -9.19 -17.32 -0.34
CA ASN A 40 -8.60 -17.76 0.93
C ASN A 40 -7.28 -17.00 1.18
N PRO A 41 -7.09 -16.36 2.34
CA PRO A 41 -5.85 -15.66 2.66
C PRO A 41 -4.61 -16.56 2.63
N ILE A 42 -3.53 -16.05 2.04
CA ILE A 42 -2.21 -16.67 1.99
C ILE A 42 -1.22 -15.77 2.73
N GLY A 43 -0.62 -16.30 3.79
CA GLY A 43 0.33 -15.55 4.63
C GLY A 43 -0.35 -14.45 5.43
N GLU A 44 0.48 -13.66 6.11
CA GLU A 44 0.00 -12.59 6.99
C GLU A 44 -0.32 -11.30 6.20
N PRO A 45 -1.28 -10.49 6.69
CA PRO A 45 -1.51 -9.15 6.18
C PRO A 45 -0.26 -8.27 6.31
N ILE A 46 -0.07 -7.39 5.33
CA ILE A 46 1.00 -6.40 5.32
C ILE A 46 0.39 -5.05 5.65
N VAL A 47 0.92 -4.37 6.65
CA VAL A 47 0.58 -2.98 6.99
C VAL A 47 1.87 -2.19 7.13
N LEU A 48 2.04 -1.18 6.29
CA LEU A 48 3.22 -0.32 6.25
C LEU A 48 2.78 1.13 6.39
N TYR A 49 3.53 1.93 7.14
CA TYR A 49 3.33 3.39 7.20
C TYR A 49 4.45 4.09 6.44
N CYS A 50 4.15 5.21 5.78
CA CYS A 50 5.14 6.04 5.11
C CYS A 50 5.47 7.27 5.96
N LYS A 51 6.72 7.35 6.41
CA LYS A 51 7.23 8.54 7.08
C LYS A 51 7.19 9.72 6.09
N LEU A 52 6.70 10.86 6.55
CA LEU A 52 6.66 12.08 5.75
C LEU A 52 8.07 12.65 5.56
N SER A 53 8.30 13.24 4.40
CA SER A 53 9.43 14.13 4.16
C SER A 53 9.21 15.48 4.84
N ASP A 54 10.30 16.16 5.16
CA ASP A 54 10.26 17.44 5.89
C ASP A 54 9.71 18.61 5.06
N ASP A 55 9.45 18.40 3.77
CA ASP A 55 8.97 19.39 2.80
C ASP A 55 7.49 19.27 2.44
N TYR A 56 6.75 18.36 3.08
CA TYR A 56 5.33 18.12 2.82
C TYR A 56 4.45 18.38 4.05
N LEU A 57 3.31 19.04 3.82
CA LEU A 57 2.28 19.22 4.84
C LEU A 57 0.98 18.53 4.38
N PRO A 58 0.40 17.63 5.20
CA PRO A 58 -0.73 16.82 4.79
C PRO A 58 -2.05 17.59 4.84
N ASP A 59 -3.01 17.20 3.99
CA ASP A 59 -4.37 17.71 4.04
C ASP A 59 -5.02 17.36 5.40
N PRO A 60 -5.50 18.37 6.17
CA PRO A 60 -6.12 18.11 7.47
C PRO A 60 -7.39 17.27 7.39
N LEU A 61 -8.15 17.37 6.29
CA LEU A 61 -9.36 16.58 6.11
C LEU A 61 -9.02 15.11 5.88
N SER A 62 -8.03 14.79 5.04
CA SER A 62 -7.51 13.43 4.90
C SER A 62 -7.06 12.85 6.23
N CYS A 63 -6.27 13.58 7.04
CA CYS A 63 -5.87 13.10 8.38
C CYS A 63 -7.07 12.77 9.28
N THR A 64 -8.17 13.51 9.13
CA THR A 64 -9.39 13.30 9.92
C THR A 64 -10.16 12.08 9.42
N ILE A 65 -10.26 11.89 8.11
CA ILE A 65 -10.94 10.75 7.49
C ILE A 65 -10.21 9.44 7.81
N THR A 66 -8.89 9.42 7.59
CA THR A 66 -8.06 8.21 7.80
C THR A 66 -7.78 7.95 9.28
N SER A 67 -7.95 8.96 10.13
CA SER A 67 -7.50 8.95 11.53
C SER A 67 -5.99 8.66 11.69
N ILE A 68 -5.20 8.86 10.63
CA ILE A 68 -3.74 8.71 10.64
C ILE A 68 -3.11 10.09 10.77
N THR A 69 -2.23 10.24 11.77
CA THR A 69 -1.57 11.52 12.04
C THR A 69 -0.15 11.58 11.45
N PRO A 70 0.36 12.77 11.11
CA PRO A 70 1.76 12.97 10.72
C PRO A 70 2.75 12.44 11.77
N GLN A 71 2.42 12.62 13.05
CA GLN A 71 3.22 12.16 14.18
C GLN A 71 3.28 10.63 14.26
N GLU A 72 2.18 9.95 13.93
CA GLU A 72 2.12 8.50 13.90
C GLU A 72 2.99 7.91 12.80
N VAL A 73 2.83 8.39 11.57
CA VAL A 73 3.63 7.88 10.44
C VAL A 73 5.11 8.22 10.60
N ASN A 74 5.44 9.37 11.20
CA ASN A 74 6.84 9.74 11.46
C ASN A 74 7.50 8.88 12.56
N LYS A 75 6.70 8.27 13.43
CA LYS A 75 7.17 7.35 14.49
C LYS A 75 7.24 5.89 14.02
N LYS A 76 6.28 5.46 13.21
CA LYS A 76 6.11 4.04 12.81
C LYS A 76 6.60 3.74 11.40
N GLY A 77 6.67 4.75 10.56
CA GLY A 77 6.81 4.60 9.12
C GLY A 77 8.24 4.44 8.63
N LEU A 78 8.33 3.91 7.42
CA LEU A 78 9.54 3.76 6.63
C LEU A 78 9.72 5.02 5.77
N CYS A 79 10.95 5.31 5.32
CA CYS A 79 11.10 6.28 4.23
C CYS A 79 10.40 5.74 2.96
N GLU A 80 9.94 6.66 2.12
CA GLU A 80 9.15 6.34 0.91
C GLU A 80 9.87 5.33 0.00
N SER A 81 11.20 5.42 -0.12
CA SER A 81 12.03 4.47 -0.89
C SER A 81 11.93 3.04 -0.37
N ASP A 82 12.00 2.84 0.94
CA ASP A 82 11.98 1.52 1.56
C ASP A 82 10.55 0.96 1.55
N LEU A 83 9.55 1.83 1.66
CA LEU A 83 8.15 1.46 1.54
C LEU A 83 7.83 0.95 0.13
N ILE A 84 8.20 1.69 -0.92
CA ILE A 84 7.92 1.27 -2.30
C ILE A 84 8.72 0.03 -2.69
N GLU A 85 9.95 -0.15 -2.16
CA GLU A 85 10.71 -1.38 -2.37
C GLU A 85 9.94 -2.61 -1.86
N ARG A 86 9.34 -2.52 -0.66
CA ARG A 86 8.53 -3.61 -0.06
C ARG A 86 7.24 -3.85 -0.83
N ILE A 87 6.54 -2.79 -1.24
CA ILE A 87 5.31 -2.92 -2.06
C ILE A 87 5.64 -3.57 -3.40
N ASN A 88 6.68 -3.10 -4.07
CA ASN A 88 7.11 -3.64 -5.36
C ASN A 88 7.52 -5.11 -5.25
N ALA A 89 8.15 -5.53 -4.15
CA ALA A 89 8.48 -6.93 -3.91
C ALA A 89 7.24 -7.84 -3.83
N GLU A 90 6.11 -7.34 -3.32
CA GLU A 90 4.84 -8.07 -3.32
C GLU A 90 4.15 -8.06 -4.68
N PHE A 91 4.13 -6.90 -5.35
CA PHE A 91 3.51 -6.72 -6.66
C PHE A 91 4.24 -7.52 -7.74
N SER A 92 5.56 -7.61 -7.64
CA SER A 92 6.42 -8.30 -8.62
C SER A 92 6.51 -9.81 -8.41
N LYS A 93 5.80 -10.40 -7.43
CA LYS A 93 5.79 -11.86 -7.29
C LYS A 93 5.16 -12.49 -8.54
N PRO A 94 5.80 -13.51 -9.16
CA PRO A 94 5.25 -14.17 -10.35
C PRO A 94 3.82 -14.66 -10.14
N ASN A 95 3.02 -14.62 -11.21
CA ASN A 95 1.61 -15.05 -11.19
C ASN A 95 0.72 -14.27 -10.20
N THR A 96 1.02 -12.99 -9.96
CA THR A 96 0.19 -12.10 -9.12
C THR A 96 -0.71 -11.23 -10.00
N VAL A 97 -2.00 -11.21 -9.67
CA VAL A 97 -2.91 -10.13 -10.08
C VAL A 97 -3.00 -9.14 -8.93
N THR A 98 -2.56 -7.90 -9.12
CA THR A 98 -2.78 -6.83 -8.14
C THR A 98 -4.20 -6.29 -8.29
N ALA A 99 -4.92 -6.16 -7.18
CA ALA A 99 -6.32 -5.75 -7.20
C ALA A 99 -6.69 -4.94 -5.95
N GLY A 100 -7.80 -4.22 -6.04
CA GLY A 100 -8.41 -3.51 -4.92
C GLY A 100 -9.71 -2.85 -5.38
N PHE A 101 -10.20 -1.89 -4.61
CA PHE A 101 -11.42 -1.15 -4.95
C PHE A 101 -11.07 0.27 -5.40
N ASN A 102 -11.47 0.65 -6.62
CA ASN A 102 -11.13 1.94 -7.25
C ASN A 102 -9.62 2.18 -7.49
N THR A 103 -8.77 1.17 -7.29
CA THR A 103 -7.31 1.29 -7.39
C THR A 103 -6.83 1.84 -8.73
N ILE A 104 -7.37 1.39 -9.84
CA ILE A 104 -6.96 1.83 -11.19
C ILE A 104 -7.04 3.35 -11.37
N ARG A 105 -7.97 4.03 -10.68
CA ARG A 105 -8.19 5.49 -10.81
C ARG A 105 -7.63 6.29 -9.64
N PHE A 106 -7.07 5.64 -8.63
CA PHE A 106 -6.57 6.30 -7.43
C PHE A 106 -5.26 5.68 -6.97
N ASP A 107 -5.30 4.52 -6.33
CA ASP A 107 -4.12 3.89 -5.71
C ASP A 107 -3.00 3.60 -6.73
N ASP A 108 -3.36 3.08 -7.91
CA ASP A 108 -2.41 2.81 -8.98
C ASP A 108 -1.72 4.11 -9.45
N GLU A 109 -2.37 5.27 -9.35
CA GLU A 109 -1.77 6.57 -9.69
C GLU A 109 -0.80 7.07 -8.61
N PHE A 110 -0.94 6.65 -7.36
CA PHE A 110 0.04 6.90 -6.28
C PHE A 110 1.23 5.93 -6.35
N ILE A 111 1.03 4.72 -6.89
CA ILE A 111 2.08 3.72 -7.04
C ILE A 111 2.99 3.98 -8.27
N ARG A 112 2.48 4.62 -9.33
CA ARG A 112 3.19 4.88 -10.60
C ARG A 112 4.27 5.96 -10.50
#